data_AF-A0A1X0NEZ5-F1
#
_entry.id   AF-A0A1X0NEZ5-F1
#
_cell.length_a   1.000
_cell.length_b   1.000
_cell.length_c   1.000
_cell.angle_alpha   90.00
_cell.angle_beta   90.00
_cell.angle_gamma   90.00
#
_symmetry.space_group_name_H-M   'P 1'
#
loop_
_entity.id
_entity.type
_entity.pdbx_description
1 polymer ?
#
loop_
_entity_poly.entity_id
_entity_poly.type
_entity_poly.pdbx_seq_one_letter_code
_entity_poly.pdbx_strand_id
1 'polypeptide(L)'
;MFAPAKSLTLYKDFNKDAKDMLTKSYSDAQKWKVECKYKGPKDTFFVNPTATSDGKFSADLEYVPSQCGAAVKVTFLPSTCNAKITASYQDRGHKVEGIVSKQGEYEVSHECRLQGRFSSHT
;
A
#
# COMPACT_ATOMS: atom_id res chain seq x y z
N MET A 1 -20.94 -19.40 -8.36
CA MET A 1 -19.57 -19.00 -7.96
C MET A 1 -19.20 -17.75 -8.74
N PHE A 2 -19.07 -16.60 -8.08
CA PHE A 2 -18.57 -15.41 -8.76
C PHE A 2 -17.06 -15.54 -8.94
N ALA A 3 -16.58 -15.44 -10.17
CA ALA A 3 -15.15 -15.35 -10.44
C ALA A 3 -14.59 -14.16 -9.65
N PRO A 4 -13.46 -14.30 -8.92
CA PRO A 4 -12.85 -13.17 -8.25
C PRO A 4 -12.55 -12.10 -9.31
N ALA A 5 -13.07 -10.90 -9.11
CA ALA A 5 -12.70 -9.76 -9.94
C ALA A 5 -11.17 -9.68 -9.92
N LYS A 6 -10.51 -9.91 -11.06
CA LYS A 6 -9.06 -9.69 -11.21
C LYS A 6 -8.81 -8.22 -10.84
N SER A 7 -8.40 -7.96 -9.61
CA SER A 7 -7.95 -6.64 -9.20
C SER A 7 -6.71 -6.31 -10.03
N LEU A 8 -6.57 -5.06 -10.43
CA LEU A 8 -5.35 -4.60 -11.10
C LEU A 8 -4.17 -4.77 -10.15
N THR A 9 -3.31 -5.72 -10.47
CA THR A 9 -2.05 -5.95 -9.77
C THR A 9 -1.01 -5.04 -10.40
N LEU A 10 -0.43 -4.13 -9.63
CA LEU A 10 0.64 -3.26 -10.12
C LEU A 10 1.85 -4.14 -10.48
N TYR A 11 2.66 -3.75 -11.47
CA TYR A 11 3.89 -4.49 -11.80
C TYR A 11 4.77 -4.82 -10.59
N LYS A 12 4.90 -3.88 -9.63
CA LYS A 12 5.67 -4.11 -8.38
C LYS A 12 5.15 -5.28 -7.53
N ASP A 13 3.89 -5.63 -7.70
CA ASP A 13 3.21 -6.71 -7.01
C ASP A 13 3.19 -8.03 -7.81
N PHE A 14 3.82 -8.11 -8.99
CA PHE A 14 3.79 -9.32 -9.83
C PHE A 14 4.27 -10.59 -9.10
N ASN A 15 5.34 -10.47 -8.30
CA ASN A 15 5.87 -11.55 -7.47
C ASN A 15 5.50 -11.38 -5.98
N LYS A 16 4.41 -10.67 -5.69
CA LYS A 16 4.05 -10.33 -4.31
C LYS A 16 3.86 -11.57 -3.44
N ASP A 17 3.20 -12.60 -3.94
CA ASP A 17 2.90 -13.80 -3.15
C ASP A 17 4.18 -14.55 -2.73
N ALA A 18 5.13 -14.72 -3.66
CA ALA A 18 6.42 -15.34 -3.38
C ALA A 18 7.24 -14.49 -2.38
N LYS A 19 7.26 -13.16 -2.55
CA LYS A 19 7.92 -12.26 -1.60
C LYS A 19 7.27 -12.33 -0.23
N ASP A 20 5.95 -12.33 -0.16
CA ASP A 20 5.18 -12.40 1.08
C ASP A 20 5.46 -13.71 1.82
N MET A 21 5.58 -14.85 1.13
CA MET A 21 5.97 -16.13 1.75
C MET A 21 7.36 -16.07 2.39
N LEU A 22 8.30 -15.34 1.78
CA LEU A 22 9.68 -15.25 2.28
C LEU A 22 9.87 -14.17 3.36
N THR A 23 8.94 -13.23 3.48
CA THR A 23 9.15 -12.02 4.32
C THR A 23 8.11 -11.84 5.42
N LYS A 24 6.87 -12.34 5.25
CA LYS A 24 5.84 -12.17 6.28
C LYS A 24 6.11 -13.10 7.46
N SER A 25 6.01 -12.55 8.67
CA SER A 25 6.17 -13.27 9.94
C SER A 25 7.56 -13.84 10.22
N TYR A 26 8.53 -13.63 9.32
CA TYR A 26 9.94 -13.78 9.64
C TYR A 26 10.41 -12.48 10.29
N SER A 27 10.35 -12.41 11.62
CA SER A 27 11.06 -11.38 12.36
C SER A 27 12.55 -11.74 12.40
N ASP A 28 13.41 -10.72 12.36
CA ASP A 28 14.80 -10.89 12.79
C ASP A 28 14.79 -11.60 14.15
N ALA A 29 15.62 -12.63 14.29
CA ALA A 29 15.69 -13.40 15.54
C ALA A 29 15.72 -12.46 16.75
N GLN A 30 14.83 -12.74 17.72
CA GLN A 30 14.70 -12.04 19.01
C GLN A 30 14.03 -10.66 19.02
N LYS A 31 13.41 -10.18 17.94
CA LYS A 31 12.60 -8.94 17.99
C LYS A 31 11.11 -9.22 18.06
N TRP A 32 10.42 -8.57 19.01
CA TRP A 32 8.95 -8.56 19.03
C TRP A 32 8.42 -7.31 18.31
N LYS A 33 7.26 -7.46 17.66
CA LYS A 33 6.53 -6.39 16.98
C LYS A 33 5.09 -6.39 17.48
N VAL A 34 4.64 -5.26 17.98
CA VAL A 34 3.23 -5.00 18.32
C VAL A 34 2.66 -4.09 17.24
N GLU A 35 1.58 -4.49 16.61
CA GLU A 35 0.93 -3.73 15.54
C GLU A 35 -0.58 -3.68 15.77
N CYS A 36 -1.18 -2.50 15.58
CA CYS A 36 -2.62 -2.36 15.47
C CYS A 36 -3.02 -2.44 14.00
N LYS A 37 -3.91 -3.37 13.67
CA LYS A 37 -4.41 -3.59 12.30
C LYS A 37 -5.91 -3.37 12.25
N TYR A 38 -6.33 -2.17 12.58
CA TYR A 38 -7.72 -1.78 12.46
C TYR A 38 -8.03 -1.34 11.03
N LYS A 39 -9.07 -1.93 10.45
CA LYS A 39 -9.68 -1.43 9.20
C LYS A 39 -10.83 -0.52 9.61
N GLY A 40 -10.59 0.79 9.56
CA GLY A 40 -11.61 1.76 9.93
C GLY A 40 -12.77 1.81 8.94
N PRO A 41 -13.92 2.34 9.38
CA PRO A 41 -15.02 2.65 8.48
C PRO A 41 -14.58 3.67 7.44
N LYS A 42 -15.21 3.62 6.27
CA LYS A 42 -15.00 4.62 5.22
C LYS A 42 -15.38 6.02 5.73
N ASP A 43 -14.82 7.04 5.10
CA ASP A 43 -15.01 8.46 5.44
C ASP A 43 -14.55 8.85 6.85
N THR A 44 -13.81 7.98 7.53
CA THR A 44 -13.24 8.25 8.86
C THR A 44 -11.73 8.07 8.82
N PHE A 45 -11.02 8.97 9.49
CA PHE A 45 -9.59 8.81 9.74
C PHE A 45 -9.36 7.79 10.84
N PHE A 46 -8.44 6.86 10.64
CA PHE A 46 -8.04 5.92 11.67
C PHE A 46 -6.52 5.79 11.72
N VAL A 47 -6.01 5.47 12.91
CA VAL A 47 -4.58 5.38 13.17
C VAL A 47 -4.21 3.96 13.58
N ASN A 48 -3.21 3.41 12.90
CA ASN A 48 -2.65 2.10 13.15
C ASN A 48 -1.20 2.25 13.64
N PRO A 49 -0.97 2.32 14.98
CA PRO A 49 0.36 2.34 15.52
C PRO A 49 1.05 0.97 15.40
N THR A 50 2.37 1.01 15.26
CA THR A 50 3.26 -0.14 15.31
C THR A 50 4.48 0.20 16.16
N ALA A 51 4.87 -0.74 17.04
CA ALA A 51 6.06 -0.64 17.87
C ALA A 51 6.86 -1.93 17.80
N THR A 52 8.18 -1.82 17.82
CA THR A 52 9.10 -2.96 17.87
C THR A 52 10.00 -2.89 19.10
N SER A 53 10.54 -4.05 19.50
CA SER A 53 11.36 -4.21 20.70
C SER A 53 12.66 -3.40 20.71
N ASP A 54 13.12 -2.94 19.55
CA ASP A 54 14.27 -2.04 19.38
C ASP A 54 13.91 -0.55 19.56
N GLY A 55 12.71 -0.26 20.06
CA GLY A 55 12.25 1.10 20.33
C GLY A 55 11.81 1.87 19.09
N LYS A 56 11.73 1.24 17.91
CA LYS A 56 11.17 1.91 16.73
C LYS A 56 9.65 1.95 16.84
N PHE A 57 9.13 3.14 16.58
CA PHE A 57 7.70 3.41 16.52
C PHE A 57 7.34 3.87 15.11
N SER A 58 6.16 3.52 14.64
CA SER A 58 5.55 4.10 13.44
C SER A 58 4.04 4.21 13.62
N ALA A 59 3.42 5.20 12.99
CA ALA A 59 1.98 5.35 12.99
C ALA A 59 1.49 5.55 11.57
N ASP A 60 0.52 4.72 11.17
CA ASP A 60 -0.16 4.84 9.89
C ASP A 60 -1.51 5.54 10.10
N LEU A 61 -1.65 6.75 9.56
CA LEU A 61 -2.94 7.45 9.46
C LEU A 61 -3.56 7.10 8.10
N GLU A 62 -4.72 6.45 8.11
CA GLU A 62 -5.39 5.98 6.90
C GLU A 62 -6.76 6.65 6.75
N TYR A 63 -7.14 6.96 5.50
CA TYR A 63 -8.42 7.51 5.12
C TYR A 63 -8.87 6.95 3.78
N VAL A 64 -10.10 6.44 3.75
CA VAL A 64 -10.70 5.84 2.56
C VAL A 64 -12.09 6.45 2.35
N PRO A 65 -12.27 7.37 1.39
CA PRO A 65 -13.58 7.91 1.06
C PRO A 65 -14.50 6.83 0.50
N SER A 66 -15.79 6.89 0.81
CA SER A 66 -16.79 5.94 0.29
C SER A 66 -17.24 6.24 -1.14
N GLN A 67 -17.13 7.50 -1.55
CA GLN A 67 -17.70 8.02 -2.79
C GLN A 67 -16.82 7.76 -4.03
N CYS A 68 -15.56 7.36 -3.84
CA CYS A 68 -14.63 7.13 -4.94
C CYS A 68 -13.65 5.99 -4.60
N GLY A 69 -12.89 5.53 -5.60
CA GLY A 69 -11.86 4.51 -5.43
C GLY A 69 -10.53 5.05 -4.88
N ALA A 70 -10.55 6.18 -4.16
CA ALA A 70 -9.35 6.76 -3.58
C ALA A 70 -9.02 6.10 -2.22
N ALA A 71 -7.75 6.07 -1.86
CA ALA A 71 -7.31 5.82 -0.50
C ALA A 71 -6.01 6.57 -0.23
N VAL A 72 -5.91 7.19 0.95
CA VAL A 72 -4.72 7.90 1.41
C VAL A 72 -4.22 7.26 2.69
N LYS A 73 -2.91 7.08 2.76
CA LYS A 73 -2.18 6.59 3.93
C LYS A 73 -0.99 7.49 4.19
N VAL A 74 -0.82 7.92 5.42
CA VAL A 74 0.34 8.69 5.87
C VAL A 74 1.03 7.88 6.96
N THR A 75 2.25 7.43 6.68
CA THR A 75 3.11 6.72 7.63
C THR A 75 4.08 7.72 8.25
N PHE A 76 4.00 7.88 9.56
CA PHE A 76 4.95 8.66 10.35
C PHE A 76 5.97 7.76 11.02
N LEU A 77 7.26 8.09 10.86
CA LEU A 77 8.39 7.43 11.50
C LEU A 77 9.13 8.45 12.38
N PRO A 78 8.86 8.52 13.70
CA PRO A 78 9.49 9.50 14.59
C PRO A 78 11.01 9.32 14.69
N SER A 79 11.51 8.07 14.67
CA SER A 79 12.93 7.74 14.83
C SER A 79 13.84 8.38 13.79
N THR A 80 13.30 8.66 12.60
CA THR A 80 14.03 9.31 11.50
C THR A 80 13.44 10.67 11.13
N CYS A 81 12.47 11.17 11.92
CA CYS A 81 11.67 12.36 11.62
C CYS A 81 11.14 12.35 10.17
N ASN A 82 10.78 11.16 9.68
CA ASN A 82 10.37 10.95 8.29
C ASN A 82 8.86 10.71 8.22
N ALA A 83 8.27 11.12 7.10
CA ALA A 83 6.88 10.88 6.78
C ALA A 83 6.79 10.36 5.35
N LYS A 84 5.99 9.33 5.13
CA LYS A 84 5.67 8.79 3.81
C LYS A 84 4.18 8.96 3.57
N ILE A 85 3.82 9.54 2.44
CA ILE A 85 2.44 9.70 2.00
C ILE A 85 2.24 8.74 0.83
N THR A 86 1.23 7.89 0.94
CA THR A 86 0.78 7.01 -0.13
C THR A 86 -0.64 7.42 -0.49
N ALA A 87 -0.84 7.81 -1.74
CA ALA A 87 -2.15 8.08 -2.31
C ALA A 87 -2.41 7.07 -3.42
N SER A 88 -3.60 6.48 -3.43
CA SER A 88 -4.03 5.56 -4.47
C SER A 88 -5.39 5.96 -5.00
N TYR A 89 -5.61 5.70 -6.28
CA TYR A 89 -6.89 5.92 -6.94
C TYR A 89 -7.15 4.80 -7.93
N GLN A 90 -8.36 4.23 -7.85
CA GLN A 90 -8.82 3.21 -8.77
C GLN A 90 -10.12 3.65 -9.44
N ASP A 91 -10.12 3.69 -10.77
CA ASP A 91 -11.32 3.95 -11.55
C ASP A 91 -11.26 3.22 -12.90
N ARG A 92 -12.38 2.65 -13.34
CA ARG A 92 -12.61 2.10 -14.71
C ARG A 92 -11.46 1.27 -15.31
N GLY A 93 -10.85 0.37 -14.53
CA GLY A 93 -9.78 -0.48 -15.06
C GLY A 93 -8.40 0.18 -15.07
N HIS A 94 -8.26 1.35 -14.45
CA HIS A 94 -7.00 2.02 -14.13
C HIS A 94 -6.78 2.00 -12.61
N LYS A 95 -5.52 1.81 -12.21
CA LYS A 95 -5.06 1.94 -10.83
C LYS A 95 -3.80 2.78 -10.84
N VAL A 96 -3.83 3.89 -10.11
CA VAL A 96 -2.68 4.76 -9.89
C VAL A 96 -2.33 4.72 -8.40
N GLU A 97 -1.05 4.65 -8.09
CA GLU A 97 -0.52 4.76 -6.74
C GLU A 97 0.70 5.68 -6.76
N GLY A 98 0.67 6.72 -5.94
CA GLY A 98 1.78 7.63 -5.71
C GLY A 98 2.29 7.50 -4.28
N ILE A 99 3.60 7.43 -4.11
CA ILE A 99 4.28 7.44 -2.82
C ILE A 99 5.27 8.60 -2.84
N VAL A 100 5.27 9.40 -1.78
CA VAL A 100 6.24 10.49 -1.59
C VAL A 100 6.75 10.43 -0.15
N SER A 101 8.05 10.55 0.03
CA SER A 101 8.69 10.68 1.34
C SER A 101 9.16 12.13 1.57
N LYS A 102 9.19 12.55 2.84
CA LYS A 102 9.76 13.85 3.23
C LYS A 102 11.22 14.01 2.80
N GLN A 103 11.94 12.90 2.62
CA GLN A 103 13.33 12.88 2.18
C GLN A 103 13.50 13.04 0.66
N GLY A 104 12.40 13.24 -0.08
CA GLY A 104 12.43 13.49 -1.53
C GLY A 104 12.37 12.23 -2.39
N GLU A 105 12.27 11.04 -1.78
CA GLU A 105 12.00 9.80 -2.52
C GLU A 105 10.54 9.83 -2.99
N TYR A 106 10.31 9.54 -4.27
CA TYR A 106 8.97 9.38 -4.79
C TYR A 106 8.88 8.18 -5.73
N GLU A 107 7.69 7.59 -5.80
CA GLU A 107 7.35 6.51 -6.70
C GLU A 107 5.95 6.76 -7.24
N VAL A 108 5.77 6.63 -8.55
CA VAL A 108 4.44 6.64 -9.18
C VAL A 108 4.29 5.33 -9.94
N SER A 109 3.27 4.57 -9.57
CA SER A 109 2.87 3.33 -10.21
C SER A 109 1.53 3.54 -10.90
N HIS A 110 1.44 3.15 -12.17
CA HIS A 110 0.17 3.14 -12.91
C HIS A 110 0.02 1.80 -13.62
N GLU A 111 -1.14 1.19 -13.46
CA GLU A 111 -1.53 -0.04 -14.13
C GLU A 111 -2.89 0.17 -14.78
N CYS A 112 -3.04 -0.30 -16.03
CA CYS A 112 -4.30 -0.21 -16.74
C CYS A 112 -4.63 -1.52 -17.44
N ARG A 113 -5.91 -1.85 -17.47
CA ARG A 113 -6.41 -3.00 -18.22
C ARG A 113 -6.73 -2.55 -19.64
N LEU A 114 -5.79 -2.77 -20.55
CA LEU A 114 -6.04 -2.59 -21.97
C LEU A 114 -6.92 -3.76 -22.46
N GLN A 115 -8.14 -3.46 -22.89
CA GLN A 115 -8.95 -4.40 -23.68
C GLN A 115 -8.61 -4.18 -25.17
N GLY A 116 -7.74 -5.03 -25.71
CA GLY A 116 -7.41 -5.02 -27.13
C GLY A 116 -6.23 -5.93 -27.45
N ARG A 117 -6.33 -6.73 -28.52
CA ARG A 117 -5.19 -7.43 -29.11
C ARG A 117 -4.32 -6.35 -29.78
N PHE A 118 -3.13 -6.09 -29.25
CA PHE A 118 -2.14 -5.33 -29.99
C PHE A 118 -1.55 -6.25 -31.06
N SER A 119 -1.88 -5.96 -32.32
CA SER A 119 -1.11 -6.42 -33.46
C SER A 119 -0.34 -5.21 -33.98
N SER A 120 0.98 -5.23 -33.84
CA SER A 120 1.86 -4.33 -34.59
C SER A 120 2.51 -5.16 -35.69
N HIS A 121 2.10 -4.93 -36.93
CA HIS A 121 2.87 -5.37 -38.08
C HIS A 121 3.83 -4.24 -38.48
N THR A 122 5.13 -4.54 -38.48
CA THR A 122 6.15 -3.81 -39.23
C THR A 122 6.02 -4.06 -40.72
#